data_AF-A0A843FZ69-F1
#
_entry.id   AF-A0A843FZ69-F1
#
_cell.length_a   1.000
_cell.length_b   1.000
_cell.length_c   1.000
_cell.angle_alpha   90.00
_cell.angle_beta   90.00
_cell.angle_gamma   90.00
#
_symmetry.space_group_name_H-M   'P 1'
#
loop_
_entity.id
_entity.type
_entity.pdbx_description
1 polymer ?
#
loop_
_entity_poly.entity_id
_entity_poly.type
_entity_poly.pdbx_seq_one_letter_code
_entity_poly.pdbx_strand_id
1 'polypeptide(L)'
;KKDHKFYVEDGSAATMQIIMALQSFGVGTCWVAGDKMPHAPEVQKLLNVPDAYTLVSLIPAGYPAEVTVPSKKELDEIYFMEEYKEE
;
A
#
# COMPACT_ATOMS: atom_id res chain seq x y z
N LYS A 1 -3.86 2.55 15.64
CA LYS A 1 -3.57 1.49 16.64
C LYS A 1 -4.05 0.17 16.09
N LYS A 2 -3.43 -0.95 16.45
CA LYS A 2 -3.71 -2.27 15.86
C LYS A 2 -5.09 -2.87 16.25
N ASP A 3 -5.77 -2.26 17.22
CA ASP A 3 -7.11 -2.63 17.71
C ASP A 3 -8.25 -1.86 17.02
N HIS A 4 -7.95 -0.86 16.19
CA HIS A 4 -8.96 -0.10 15.45
C HIS A 4 -9.57 -0.94 14.32
N LYS A 5 -10.90 -1.00 14.21
CA LYS A 5 -11.58 -1.92 13.28
C LYS A 5 -11.10 -1.83 11.82
N PHE A 6 -10.79 -0.63 11.35
CA PHE A 6 -10.47 -0.36 9.95
C PHE A 6 -9.05 0.21 9.76
N TYR A 7 -8.09 -0.16 10.62
CA TYR A 7 -6.74 0.40 10.54
C TYR A 7 -6.03 0.07 9.22
N VAL A 8 -6.35 -1.06 8.58
CA VAL A 8 -5.74 -1.47 7.31
C VAL A 8 -6.27 -0.59 6.19
N GLU A 9 -7.57 -0.36 6.13
CA GLU A 9 -8.23 0.49 5.13
C GLU A 9 -7.78 1.94 5.27
N ASP A 10 -7.79 2.48 6.49
CA ASP A 10 -7.32 3.84 6.77
C ASP A 10 -5.85 4.03 6.37
N GLY A 11 -5.00 3.08 6.78
CA GLY A 11 -3.58 3.10 6.44
C GLY A 11 -3.35 2.93 4.94
N SER A 12 -4.15 2.09 4.27
CA SER A 12 -4.03 1.87 2.83
C SER A 12 -4.40 3.10 2.03
N ALA A 13 -5.48 3.78 2.41
CA ALA A 13 -5.88 5.05 1.81
C ALA A 13 -4.81 6.13 2.03
N ALA A 14 -4.23 6.22 3.23
CA ALA A 14 -3.14 7.13 3.52
C ALA A 14 -1.90 6.85 2.65
N THR A 15 -1.50 5.58 2.54
CA THR A 15 -0.37 5.14 1.71
C THR A 15 -0.56 5.48 0.25
N MET A 16 -1.76 5.24 -0.31
CA MET A 16 -2.05 5.58 -1.70
C MET A 16 -2.01 7.10 -1.94
N GLN A 17 -2.53 7.91 -1.01
CA GLN A 17 -2.44 9.36 -1.11
C GLN A 17 -0.99 9.86 -1.10
N ILE A 18 -0.13 9.30 -0.23
CA ILE A 18 1.31 9.62 -0.20
C ILE A 18 1.98 9.26 -1.53
N ILE A 19 1.69 8.07 -2.08
CA ILE A 19 2.22 7.62 -3.36
C ILE A 19 1.83 8.57 -4.50
N MET A 20 0.56 8.95 -4.60
CA MET A 20 0.09 9.90 -5.62
C MET A 20 0.75 11.29 -5.47
N ALA A 21 0.86 11.78 -4.24
CA ALA A 21 1.50 13.06 -3.97
C ALA A 21 2.98 13.03 -4.39
N LEU A 22 3.74 12.01 -3.98
CA LEU A 22 5.13 11.84 -4.38
C LEU A 22 5.31 11.73 -5.90
N GLN A 23 4.44 10.98 -6.57
CA GLN A 23 4.46 10.86 -8.03
C GLN A 23 4.24 12.21 -8.72
N SER A 24 3.41 13.10 -8.16
CA SER A 24 3.22 14.47 -8.68
C SER A 24 4.48 15.34 -8.61
N PHE A 25 5.43 14.99 -7.72
CA PHE A 25 6.76 15.60 -7.62
C PHE A 25 7.83 14.85 -8.44
N GLY A 26 7.44 13.89 -9.27
CA GLY A 26 8.38 13.06 -10.04
C GLY A 26 9.12 12.02 -9.19
N VAL A 27 8.65 11.74 -7.97
CA VAL A 27 9.25 10.73 -7.08
C VAL A 27 8.57 9.39 -7.32
N GLY A 28 9.36 8.39 -7.70
CA GLY A 28 8.91 7.01 -7.84
C GLY A 28 8.82 6.33 -6.47
N THR A 29 7.83 5.44 -6.32
CA THR A 29 7.57 4.74 -5.06
C THR A 29 7.25 3.27 -5.29
N CYS A 30 7.45 2.43 -4.26
CA CYS A 30 6.98 1.05 -4.24
C CYS A 30 6.10 0.82 -3.01
N TRP A 31 4.96 0.14 -3.18
CA TRP A 31 4.21 -0.35 -2.03
C TRP A 31 4.85 -1.62 -1.50
N VAL A 32 5.38 -1.56 -0.28
CA VAL A 32 5.84 -2.76 0.45
C VAL A 32 4.83 -3.07 1.54
N ALA A 33 4.13 -4.20 1.40
CA ALA A 33 3.11 -4.62 2.37
C ALA A 33 3.73 -4.79 3.76
N GLY A 34 3.03 -4.30 4.79
CA GLY A 34 3.44 -4.41 6.19
C GLY A 34 2.50 -5.28 7.01
N ASP A 35 1.19 -5.06 6.89
CA ASP A 35 0.24 -5.78 7.73
C ASP A 35 0.32 -7.30 7.50
N LYS A 36 0.36 -8.07 8.58
CA LYS A 36 0.53 -9.54 8.60
C LYS A 36 1.81 -10.07 7.94
N MET A 37 2.74 -9.22 7.51
CA MET A 37 3.96 -9.66 6.87
C MET A 37 5.00 -10.16 7.88
N PRO A 38 5.77 -11.22 7.57
CA PRO A 38 6.74 -11.80 8.51
C PRO A 38 7.83 -10.83 8.99
N HIS A 39 8.19 -9.84 8.17
CA HIS A 39 9.22 -8.85 8.49
C HIS A 39 8.70 -7.68 9.35
N ALA A 40 7.38 -7.54 9.51
CA ALA A 40 6.80 -6.41 10.22
C ALA A 40 7.26 -6.27 11.68
N PRO A 41 7.39 -7.34 12.48
CA PRO A 41 7.91 -7.24 13.85
C PRO A 41 9.35 -6.74 13.90
N GLU A 42 10.20 -7.14 12.94
CA GLU A 42 11.59 -6.71 12.87
C GLU A 42 11.69 -5.21 12.54
N VAL A 43 10.88 -4.74 11.61
CA VAL A 43 10.79 -3.30 11.25
C VAL A 43 10.26 -2.47 12.43
N GLN A 44 9.21 -2.95 13.10
CA GLN A 44 8.65 -2.27 14.28
C GLN A 44 9.69 -2.16 15.41
N LYS A 45 10.44 -3.24 15.66
CA LYS A 45 11.54 -3.25 16.63
C LYS A 45 12.65 -2.27 16.23
N LEU A 46 13.06 -2.28 14.96
CA LEU A 46 14.10 -1.37 14.45
C LEU A 46 13.73 0.10 14.64
N LEU A 47 12.46 0.44 14.44
CA LEU A 47 11.95 1.81 14.53
C LEU A 47 11.43 2.18 15.93
N ASN A 48 11.58 1.31 16.93
CA ASN A 48 11.04 1.49 18.29
C ASN A 48 9.54 1.82 18.29
N VAL A 49 8.76 1.16 17.44
CA VAL A 49 7.31 1.35 17.35
C VAL A 49 6.65 0.79 18.62
N PRO A 50 5.78 1.56 19.31
CA PRO A 50 5.09 1.05 20.49
C PRO A 50 4.15 -0.12 20.16
N ASP A 51 4.02 -1.08 21.07
CA ASP A 51 3.21 -2.30 20.90
C ASP A 51 1.75 -2.05 20.50
N ALA A 52 1.20 -0.87 20.79
CA ALA A 52 -0.17 -0.50 20.42
C ALA A 52 -0.36 -0.25 18.90
N TYR A 53 0.71 -0.19 18.12
CA TYR A 53 0.70 0.08 16.68
C TYR A 53 1.12 -1.16 15.90
N THR A 54 0.82 -1.15 14.60
CA THR A 54 1.26 -2.16 13.65
C THR A 54 1.76 -1.46 12.39
N LEU A 55 2.63 -2.14 11.65
CA LEU A 55 3.10 -1.69 10.36
C LEU A 55 2.03 -2.00 9.31
N VAL A 56 1.44 -0.99 8.67
CA VAL A 56 0.48 -1.21 7.57
C VAL A 56 1.21 -1.38 6.24
N SER A 57 2.17 -0.49 5.95
CA SER A 57 2.97 -0.51 4.73
C SER A 57 4.23 0.32 4.89
N LEU A 58 5.25 0.02 4.09
CA LEU A 58 6.45 0.83 3.88
C LEU A 58 6.41 1.40 2.46
N ILE A 59 6.94 2.63 2.31
CA ILE A 59 6.99 3.34 1.02
C ILE A 59 8.43 3.78 0.77
N PRO A 60 9.28 2.96 0.11
CA PRO A 60 10.50 3.46 -0.47
C PRO A 60 10.16 4.54 -1.50
N ALA A 61 10.89 5.66 -1.46
CA ALA A 61 10.66 6.81 -2.33
C ALA A 61 12.00 7.34 -2.84
N GLY A 62 12.08 7.63 -4.13
CA GLY A 62 13.29 8.15 -4.76
C GLY A 62 13.08 8.53 -6.23
N TYR A 63 14.12 9.06 -6.86
CA TYR A 63 14.06 9.38 -8.29
C TYR A 63 14.37 8.12 -9.11
N PRO A 64 13.42 7.63 -9.93
CA PRO A 64 13.60 6.40 -10.67
C PRO A 64 14.61 6.59 -11.80
N ALA A 65 15.49 5.60 -12.01
CA ALA A 65 16.34 5.55 -13.19
C ALA A 65 15.55 5.20 -14.46
N GLU A 66 14.52 4.35 -14.31
CA GLU A 66 13.64 3.88 -15.37
C GLU A 66 12.19 3.86 -14.86
N VAL A 67 11.24 4.12 -15.76
CA VAL A 67 9.81 4.05 -15.47
C VAL A 67 9.18 3.00 -16.36
N THR A 68 8.60 1.97 -15.75
CA THR A 68 7.83 0.93 -16.44
C THR A 68 6.38 0.99 -16.00
N VAL A 69 5.46 0.94 -16.96
CA VAL A 69 4.03 0.87 -16.70
C VAL A 69 3.56 -0.54 -17.06
N PRO A 70 3.18 -1.37 -16.08
CA PRO A 70 2.68 -2.72 -16.37
C PRO A 70 1.32 -2.65 -17.05
N SER A 71 1.08 -3.56 -18.00
CA SER A 71 -0.26 -3.76 -18.56
C SER A 71 -1.23 -4.15 -17.44
N LYS A 72 -2.44 -3.56 -17.47
CA LYS A 72 -3.54 -3.92 -16.58
C LYS A 72 -4.52 -4.82 -17.34
N LYS A 73 -5.35 -5.55 -16.60
CA LYS A 73 -6.51 -6.26 -17.17
C LYS A 73 -7.44 -5.28 -17.87
N GLU A 74 -8.16 -5.74 -18.87
CA GLU A 74 -9.21 -4.93 -19.49
C GLU A 74 -10.35 -4.69 -18.49
N LEU A 75 -11.10 -3.59 -18.69
CA LEU A 75 -12.12 -3.16 -17.73
C LEU A 75 -13.24 -4.18 -17.57
N ASP A 76 -13.65 -4.83 -18.65
CA ASP A 76 -14.70 -5.85 -18.68
C ASP A 76 -14.34 -7.13 -17.91
N GLU A 77 -13.06 -7.39 -17.64
CA GLU A 77 -12.61 -8.51 -16.79
C GLU A 77 -12.76 -8.23 -15.28
N ILE A 78 -12.85 -6.96 -14.88
CA ILE A 78 -12.76 -6.57 -13.46
C ILE A 78 -13.96 -5.75 -12.97
N TYR A 79 -14.89 -5.44 -13.86
CA TYR A 79 -16.04 -4.59 -13.59
C TYR A 79 -17.35 -5.35 -13.83
N PHE A 80 -18.26 -5.23 -12.86
CA PHE A 80 -19.58 -5.82 -12.92
C PHE A 80 -20.65 -4.75 -12.67
N MET A 81 -21.79 -4.91 -13.34
CA MET A 81 -22.96 -4.05 -13.18
C MET A 81 -24.05 -4.82 -12.43
N GLU A 82 -24.66 -4.16 -11.45
CA GLU A 82 -25.73 -4.65 -10.57
C GLU A 82 -25.34 -5.83 -9.65
N GLU A 83 -24.79 -6.89 -10.23
CA GLU A 83 -24.44 -8.14 -9.54
C GLU A 83 -23.07 -8.66 -9.97
N TYR A 84 -22.39 -9.34 -9.05
CA TYR A 84 -21.14 -10.03 -9.33
C TYR A 84 -21.38 -11.19 -10.30
N LYS A 85 -20.46 -11.41 -11.26
CA LYS A 85 -20.53 -12.54 -12.19
C LYS A 85 -19.25 -13.36 -12.03
N GLU A 86 -19.38 -14.66 -11.75
CA GLU A 86 -18.24 -15.57 -11.86
C GLU A 86 -17.86 -15.71 -13.35
N GLU A 87 -16.55 -15.68 -13.62
CA GLU A 87 -15.98 -15.96 -14.96
C GLU A 87 -16.32 -17.37 -15.46
#